data_AF-A0A1T4PYI5-F1
#
_entry.id   AF-A0A1T4PYI5-F1
#
_cell.length_a   1.000
_cell.length_b   1.000
_cell.length_c   1.000
_cell.angle_alpha   90.00
_cell.angle_beta   90.00
_cell.angle_gamma   90.00
#
_symmetry.space_group_name_H-M   'P 1'
#
loop_
_entity.id
_entity.type
_entity.pdbx_description
1 polymer ?
#
loop_
_entity_poly.entity_id
_entity_poly.type
_entity_poly.pdbx_seq_one_letter_code
_entity_poly.pdbx_strand_id
1 'polypeptide(L)'
;MARGPSRGAGIARVALAFVIGAIGGAVAQATWSDHGAPPVAAMPEPPAVAPGVEPAGGEPSAPNFVYRYLAPPSPALAEVATQVRDRDLLRKLPEVQWLDGLLMLPETITYVAMECGEPDAYYLPDKREVVLCYEMMQVLYEQGAELATSGDVSSVVGPDAAADASPSDIAQQYVWANLRFIASHETGHALIELLDLPVTGRQEDAVDQFATSVMQRIGGEHESPEQVAANLRLAGHWFLARADTGFSLDAYADTHSLGLQRYFNLQCLLYGSDPERFAGIVARGDLPESRARYCPAEAGRASEAWMRLLRPHLAPRYAMTEAEAAEWMRQRGEPAPTAMPAQR
;
A
#
# COMPACT_ATOMS: atom_id res chain seq x y z
N MET A 1 29.09 -25.55 64.54
CA MET A 1 30.18 -24.71 63.96
C MET A 1 30.35 -25.18 62.51
N ALA A 2 29.51 -24.77 61.56
CA ALA A 2 29.43 -23.46 60.88
C ALA A 2 30.54 -23.26 59.84
N ARG A 3 30.22 -23.56 58.56
CA ARG A 3 30.46 -22.74 57.35
C ARG A 3 30.18 -23.55 56.08
N GLY A 4 29.20 -23.12 55.30
CA GLY A 4 29.02 -23.45 53.89
C GLY A 4 28.51 -22.20 53.17
N PRO A 5 29.16 -21.70 52.11
CA PRO A 5 28.77 -20.45 51.48
C PRO A 5 27.67 -20.66 50.44
N SER A 6 26.73 -19.71 50.44
CA SER A 6 25.65 -19.52 49.49
C SER A 6 26.15 -19.30 48.06
N ARG A 7 25.59 -20.03 47.08
CA ARG A 7 25.73 -19.72 45.66
C ARG A 7 24.68 -18.69 45.26
N GLY A 8 25.13 -17.45 45.02
CA GLY A 8 24.33 -16.39 44.40
C GLY A 8 24.28 -16.57 42.88
N ALA A 9 23.09 -16.38 42.31
CA ALA A 9 22.83 -16.36 40.89
C ALA A 9 23.47 -15.12 40.24
N GLY A 10 24.31 -15.33 39.22
CA GLY A 10 24.89 -14.27 38.40
C GLY A 10 23.97 -13.88 37.26
N ILE A 11 23.41 -12.68 37.32
CA ILE A 11 22.76 -12.00 36.20
C ILE A 11 23.87 -11.35 35.38
N ALA A 12 24.09 -11.83 34.14
CA ALA A 12 25.01 -11.20 33.20
C ALA A 12 24.40 -9.87 32.70
N ARG A 13 24.97 -8.75 33.14
CA ARG A 13 24.70 -7.42 32.58
C ARG A 13 25.55 -7.25 31.33
N VAL A 14 24.92 -7.22 30.15
CA VAL A 14 25.55 -6.76 28.91
C VAL A 14 25.61 -5.23 28.97
N ALA A 15 26.83 -4.69 29.08
CA ALA A 15 27.07 -3.25 29.05
C ALA A 15 27.17 -2.78 27.59
N LEU A 16 26.22 -1.94 27.16
CA LEU A 16 26.29 -1.24 25.88
C LEU A 16 27.14 0.02 26.06
N ALA A 17 28.35 0.04 25.51
CA ALA A 17 29.22 1.20 25.52
C ALA A 17 28.81 2.17 24.40
N PHE A 18 28.27 3.34 24.77
CA PHE A 18 28.10 4.47 23.87
C PHE A 18 29.45 5.14 23.61
N VAL A 19 29.93 5.08 22.38
CA VAL A 19 31.03 5.94 21.92
C VAL A 19 30.41 7.24 21.41
N ILE A 20 30.49 8.29 22.24
CA ILE A 20 30.21 9.67 21.81
C ILE A 20 31.46 10.14 21.05
N GLY A 21 31.42 10.07 19.73
CA GLY A 21 32.38 10.70 18.85
C GLY A 21 32.08 12.19 18.71
N ALA A 22 33.00 13.03 19.13
CA ALA A 22 32.93 14.49 18.99
C ALA A 22 32.91 14.89 17.50
N ILE A 23 31.85 15.55 17.06
CA ILE A 23 31.77 16.18 15.73
C ILE A 23 32.49 17.54 15.82
N GLY A 24 33.77 17.54 15.46
CA GLY A 24 34.56 18.74 15.16
C GLY A 24 34.55 18.97 13.65
N GLY A 25 34.30 20.22 13.25
CA GLY A 25 33.94 20.62 11.89
C GLY A 25 34.84 20.14 10.74
N ALA A 26 34.17 19.69 9.68
CA ALA A 26 34.61 19.84 8.30
C ALA A 26 33.33 19.93 7.44
N VAL A 27 32.91 21.15 7.09
CA VAL A 27 31.90 21.36 6.06
C VAL A 27 32.55 21.00 4.73
N ALA A 28 32.33 19.78 4.26
CA ALA A 28 32.66 19.42 2.88
C ALA A 28 31.72 20.21 1.96
N GLN A 29 32.30 21.09 1.14
CA GLN A 29 31.57 21.76 0.08
C GLN A 29 31.16 20.71 -0.96
N ALA A 30 29.90 20.28 -0.91
CA ALA A 30 29.31 19.49 -1.99
C ALA A 30 29.18 20.40 -3.21
N THR A 31 30.02 20.18 -4.22
CA THR A 31 29.91 20.85 -5.51
C THR A 31 28.81 20.18 -6.33
N TRP A 32 27.70 20.90 -6.52
CA TRP A 32 26.63 20.55 -7.43
C TRP A 32 27.17 20.61 -8.86
N SER A 33 27.02 19.53 -9.63
CA SER A 33 27.34 19.55 -11.06
C SER A 33 26.15 20.17 -11.79
N ASP A 34 26.28 21.43 -12.21
CA ASP A 34 25.27 22.20 -12.91
C ASP A 34 24.93 21.56 -14.27
N HIS A 35 23.92 20.70 -14.29
CA HIS A 35 23.24 20.30 -15.52
C HIS A 35 22.06 21.25 -15.64
N GLY A 36 22.28 22.34 -16.36
CA GLY A 36 21.33 23.44 -16.48
C GLY A 36 19.90 22.94 -16.72
N ALA A 37 19.00 23.38 -15.85
CA ALA A 37 17.58 23.10 -16.00
C ALA A 37 17.09 23.59 -17.38
N PRO A 38 16.32 22.78 -18.13
CA PRO A 38 15.68 23.27 -19.34
C PRO A 38 14.75 24.45 -18.99
N PRO A 39 14.62 25.46 -19.87
CA PRO A 39 13.80 26.62 -19.59
C PRO A 39 12.34 26.20 -19.39
N VAL A 40 11.79 26.51 -18.22
CA VAL A 40 10.35 26.42 -17.95
C VAL A 40 9.65 27.45 -18.83
N ALA A 41 9.03 26.98 -19.91
CA ALA A 41 8.16 27.82 -20.72
C ALA A 41 6.99 28.30 -19.85
N ALA A 42 6.75 29.62 -19.83
CA ALA A 42 5.60 30.20 -19.15
C ALA A 42 4.31 29.58 -19.70
N MET A 43 3.51 29.00 -18.82
CA MET A 43 2.20 28.46 -19.17
C MET A 43 1.26 29.61 -19.57
N PRO A 44 0.49 29.49 -20.67
CA PRO A 44 -0.55 30.45 -21.00
C PRO A 44 -1.67 30.39 -19.96
N GLU A 45 -2.19 31.56 -19.57
CA GLU A 45 -3.34 31.66 -18.66
C GLU A 45 -4.56 30.92 -19.23
N PRO A 46 -5.34 30.20 -18.40
CA PRO A 46 -6.51 29.47 -18.85
C PRO A 46 -7.60 30.44 -19.33
N PRO A 47 -8.32 30.12 -20.43
CA PRO A 47 -9.44 30.94 -20.88
C PRO A 47 -10.59 30.90 -19.87
N ALA A 48 -11.28 32.03 -19.72
CA ALA A 48 -12.43 32.17 -18.85
C ALA A 48 -13.54 31.14 -19.20
N VAL A 49 -14.06 30.49 -18.16
CA VAL A 49 -15.13 29.50 -18.24
C VAL A 49 -16.40 30.13 -18.82
N ALA A 50 -16.88 29.60 -19.95
CA ALA A 50 -18.19 29.91 -20.50
C ALA A 50 -19.29 29.08 -19.80
N PRO A 51 -20.53 29.57 -19.67
CA PRO A 51 -21.57 28.87 -18.93
C PRO A 51 -22.14 27.67 -19.71
N GLY A 52 -22.12 26.52 -19.04
CA GLY A 52 -23.16 25.49 -18.98
C GLY A 52 -23.74 24.94 -20.29
N VAL A 53 -23.31 23.74 -20.66
CA VAL A 53 -24.13 22.80 -21.45
C VAL A 53 -24.78 21.83 -20.47
N GLU A 54 -26.11 21.82 -20.40
CA GLU A 54 -26.85 20.81 -19.62
C GLU A 54 -26.64 19.41 -20.23
N PRO A 55 -26.44 18.35 -19.42
CA PRO A 55 -26.37 16.99 -19.95
C PRO A 55 -27.76 16.53 -20.40
N ALA A 56 -27.79 15.88 -21.56
CA ALA A 56 -28.95 15.16 -22.06
C ALA A 56 -29.35 14.03 -21.10
N GLY A 57 -30.66 13.91 -20.85
CA GLY A 57 -31.25 13.00 -19.88
C GLY A 57 -30.86 11.53 -20.06
N GLY A 58 -30.11 11.05 -19.08
CA GLY A 58 -29.92 9.66 -18.69
C GLY A 58 -29.37 9.69 -17.27
N GLU A 59 -29.81 8.79 -16.38
CA GLU A 59 -29.20 8.73 -15.04
C GLU A 59 -27.69 8.50 -15.19
N PRO A 60 -26.83 9.30 -14.55
CA PRO A 60 -25.39 9.09 -14.62
C PRO A 60 -25.03 7.75 -13.98
N SER A 61 -24.74 6.72 -14.78
CA SER A 61 -24.05 5.54 -14.30
C SER A 61 -22.56 5.84 -14.23
N ALA A 62 -21.90 5.50 -13.11
CA ALA A 62 -20.45 5.57 -13.03
C ALA A 62 -19.82 4.77 -14.18
N PRO A 63 -18.86 5.34 -14.93
CA PRO A 63 -18.17 4.59 -15.98
C PRO A 63 -17.41 3.42 -15.34
N ASN A 64 -17.54 2.23 -15.93
CA ASN A 64 -16.76 1.08 -15.50
C ASN A 64 -15.31 1.24 -15.98
N PHE A 65 -14.35 0.75 -15.19
CA PHE A 65 -12.96 0.68 -15.59
C PHE A 65 -12.76 -0.15 -16.86
N VAL A 66 -11.73 0.19 -17.63
CA VAL A 66 -11.33 -0.56 -18.82
C VAL A 66 -10.06 -1.33 -18.53
N TYR A 67 -9.94 -2.55 -19.05
CA TYR A 67 -8.79 -3.43 -18.81
C TYR A 67 -8.18 -3.85 -20.16
N ARG A 68 -6.86 -3.73 -20.30
CA ARG A 68 -6.13 -4.08 -21.52
C ARG A 68 -4.88 -4.90 -21.20
N TYR A 69 -4.64 -5.92 -22.00
CA TYR A 69 -3.44 -6.76 -21.95
C TYR A 69 -2.77 -6.70 -23.32
N LEU A 70 -1.69 -5.94 -23.44
CA LEU A 70 -1.00 -5.74 -24.71
C LEU A 70 0.01 -6.85 -24.95
N ALA A 71 0.09 -7.39 -26.17
CA ALA A 71 1.12 -8.38 -26.47
C ALA A 71 2.52 -7.72 -26.34
N PRO A 72 3.46 -8.33 -25.59
CA PRO A 72 4.81 -7.80 -25.47
C PRO A 72 5.55 -7.89 -26.82
N PRO A 73 6.23 -6.83 -27.28
CA PRO A 73 7.15 -6.92 -28.41
C PRO A 73 8.25 -7.96 -28.22
N SER A 74 8.75 -8.12 -26.99
CA SER A 74 9.84 -9.03 -26.67
C SER A 74 9.34 -10.45 -26.39
N PRO A 75 9.86 -11.48 -27.12
CA PRO A 75 9.48 -12.88 -26.86
C PRO A 75 9.79 -13.36 -25.44
N ALA A 76 10.79 -12.76 -24.78
CA ALA A 76 11.18 -13.09 -23.41
C ALA A 76 10.07 -12.84 -22.38
N LEU A 77 9.13 -11.92 -22.67
CA LEU A 77 8.02 -11.58 -21.79
C LEU A 77 6.71 -12.31 -22.17
N ALA A 78 6.72 -13.13 -23.21
CA ALA A 78 5.50 -13.78 -23.71
C ALA A 78 4.85 -14.71 -22.66
N GLU A 79 5.66 -15.41 -21.87
CA GLU A 79 5.16 -16.30 -20.82
C GLU A 79 4.49 -15.51 -19.68
N VAL A 80 5.17 -14.50 -19.13
CA VAL A 80 4.60 -13.67 -18.05
C VAL A 80 3.36 -12.92 -18.54
N ALA A 81 3.37 -12.40 -19.76
CA ALA A 81 2.21 -11.73 -20.36
C ALA A 81 1.00 -12.68 -20.49
N THR A 82 1.25 -13.93 -20.90
CA THR A 82 0.22 -14.98 -20.95
C THR A 82 -0.33 -15.27 -19.57
N GLN A 83 0.52 -15.44 -18.55
CA GLN A 83 0.07 -15.66 -17.18
C GLN A 83 -0.78 -14.50 -16.64
N VAL A 84 -0.35 -13.25 -16.86
CA VAL A 84 -1.05 -12.04 -16.42
C VAL A 84 -2.41 -11.92 -17.09
N ARG A 85 -2.49 -12.17 -18.40
CA ARG A 85 -3.72 -12.13 -19.20
C ARG A 85 -4.68 -13.26 -18.83
N ASP A 86 -4.20 -14.51 -18.82
CA ASP A 86 -5.07 -15.69 -18.66
C ASP A 86 -5.65 -15.77 -17.25
N ARG A 87 -4.91 -15.25 -16.25
CA ARG A 87 -5.42 -15.10 -14.88
C ARG A 87 -6.30 -13.85 -14.72
N ASP A 88 -6.31 -12.95 -15.70
CA ASP A 88 -7.04 -11.68 -15.69
C ASP A 88 -6.67 -10.82 -14.47
N LEU A 89 -5.35 -10.70 -14.22
CA LEU A 89 -4.85 -10.18 -12.95
C LEU A 89 -5.38 -8.79 -12.64
N LEU A 90 -5.31 -7.83 -13.58
CA LEU A 90 -5.82 -6.47 -13.39
C LEU A 90 -7.29 -6.42 -12.95
N ARG A 91 -8.18 -7.18 -13.61
CA ARG A 91 -9.61 -7.18 -13.29
C ARG A 91 -9.94 -7.94 -12.02
N LYS A 92 -9.15 -8.94 -11.63
CA LYS A 92 -9.46 -9.81 -10.48
C LYS A 92 -8.90 -9.31 -9.14
N LEU A 93 -8.30 -8.12 -9.11
CA LEU A 93 -7.87 -7.51 -7.86
C LEU A 93 -9.11 -7.05 -7.06
N PRO A 94 -9.31 -7.53 -5.82
CA PRO A 94 -10.49 -7.21 -5.02
C PRO A 94 -10.70 -5.69 -4.86
N GLU A 95 -9.63 -4.94 -4.63
CA GLU A 95 -9.67 -3.50 -4.43
C GLU A 95 -10.09 -2.77 -5.70
N VAL A 96 -9.60 -3.19 -6.87
CA VAL A 96 -9.95 -2.61 -8.17
C VAL A 96 -11.41 -2.90 -8.50
N GLN A 97 -11.87 -4.15 -8.31
CA GLN A 97 -13.28 -4.52 -8.50
C GLN A 97 -14.22 -3.73 -7.60
N TRP A 98 -13.81 -3.48 -6.37
CA TRP A 98 -14.60 -2.70 -5.42
C TRP A 98 -14.71 -1.23 -5.82
N LEU A 99 -13.63 -0.65 -6.35
CA LEU A 99 -13.61 0.73 -6.85
C LEU A 99 -14.37 0.89 -8.17
N ASP A 100 -14.46 -0.17 -8.97
CA ASP A 100 -15.08 -0.16 -10.29
C ASP A 100 -16.58 0.20 -10.21
N GLY A 101 -16.91 1.41 -10.68
CA GLY A 101 -18.25 1.98 -10.63
C GLY A 101 -18.69 2.46 -9.24
N LEU A 102 -17.81 2.49 -8.23
CA LEU A 102 -18.09 3.09 -6.93
C LEU A 102 -18.15 4.62 -7.02
N LEU A 103 -17.31 5.21 -7.88
CA LEU A 103 -17.10 6.65 -7.97
C LEU A 103 -17.57 7.20 -9.34
N MET A 104 -18.20 8.37 -9.31
CA MET A 104 -18.44 9.22 -10.48
C MET A 104 -17.13 9.88 -10.87
N LEU A 105 -16.38 9.22 -11.75
CA LEU A 105 -15.17 9.79 -12.32
C LEU A 105 -15.51 10.67 -13.53
N PRO A 106 -14.85 11.83 -13.70
CA PRO A 106 -15.00 12.66 -14.90
C PRO A 106 -14.58 11.92 -16.17
N GLU A 107 -13.59 11.04 -16.06
CA GLU A 107 -13.11 10.18 -17.13
C GLU A 107 -12.84 8.75 -16.63
N THR A 108 -12.77 7.81 -17.58
CA THR A 108 -12.60 6.39 -17.26
C THR A 108 -11.13 6.04 -17.03
N ILE A 109 -10.83 5.38 -15.91
CA ILE A 109 -9.50 4.78 -15.68
C ILE A 109 -9.35 3.53 -16.53
N THR A 110 -8.21 3.41 -17.22
CA THR A 110 -7.83 2.20 -17.96
C THR A 110 -6.66 1.50 -17.28
N TYR A 111 -6.83 0.25 -16.89
CA TYR A 111 -5.74 -0.61 -16.43
C TYR A 111 -5.08 -1.30 -17.63
N VAL A 112 -3.77 -1.16 -17.76
CA VAL A 112 -3.01 -1.70 -18.89
C VAL A 112 -1.85 -2.55 -18.38
N ALA A 113 -1.76 -3.79 -18.84
CA ALA A 113 -0.56 -4.60 -18.68
C ALA A 113 0.21 -4.61 -20.00
N MET A 114 1.50 -4.23 -19.96
CA MET A 114 2.35 -4.12 -21.14
C MET A 114 3.84 -4.30 -20.81
N GLU A 115 4.67 -4.41 -21.84
CA GLU A 115 6.13 -4.33 -21.71
C GLU A 115 6.57 -2.87 -21.61
N CYS A 116 7.43 -2.56 -20.64
CA CYS A 116 7.88 -1.19 -20.36
C CYS A 116 9.38 -0.97 -20.58
N GLY A 117 10.17 -2.04 -20.62
CA GLY A 117 11.63 -2.00 -20.65
C GLY A 117 12.29 -2.03 -19.27
N GLU A 118 11.54 -1.81 -18.19
CA GLU A 118 12.03 -1.88 -16.82
C GLU A 118 10.94 -2.37 -15.84
N PRO A 119 11.32 -2.96 -14.69
CA PRO A 119 10.36 -3.42 -13.70
C PRO A 119 9.70 -2.25 -12.96
N ASP A 120 8.52 -1.84 -13.42
CA ASP A 120 7.76 -0.75 -12.81
C ASP A 120 6.23 -0.94 -12.83
N ALA A 121 5.52 -0.06 -12.14
CA ALA A 121 4.09 0.19 -12.31
C ALA A 121 3.84 1.68 -12.02
N TYR A 122 2.99 2.32 -12.80
CA TYR A 122 2.78 3.77 -12.69
C TYR A 122 1.43 4.20 -13.23
N TYR A 123 0.91 5.31 -12.72
CA TYR A 123 -0.19 6.06 -13.34
C TYR A 123 0.33 7.04 -14.42
N LEU A 124 -0.30 7.02 -15.60
CA LEU A 124 -0.07 7.99 -16.68
C LEU A 124 -1.24 9.00 -16.76
N PRO A 125 -1.07 10.24 -16.29
CA PRO A 125 -2.13 11.26 -16.28
C PRO A 125 -2.71 11.54 -17.67
N ASP A 126 -1.85 11.74 -18.68
CA ASP A 126 -2.28 12.10 -20.04
C ASP A 126 -3.23 11.07 -20.68
N LYS A 127 -3.13 9.81 -20.27
CA LYS A 127 -3.93 8.71 -20.81
C LYS A 127 -4.95 8.15 -19.81
N ARG A 128 -4.88 8.56 -18.54
CA ARG A 128 -5.68 8.02 -17.43
C ARG A 128 -5.46 6.50 -17.31
N GLU A 129 -4.21 6.08 -17.52
CA GLU A 129 -3.82 4.67 -17.57
C GLU A 129 -3.06 4.28 -16.30
N VAL A 130 -3.54 3.26 -15.58
CA VAL A 130 -2.75 2.56 -14.57
C VAL A 130 -1.99 1.43 -15.27
N VAL A 131 -0.67 1.57 -15.36
CA VAL A 131 0.19 0.66 -16.11
C VAL A 131 0.87 -0.32 -15.16
N LEU A 132 0.78 -1.60 -15.48
CA LEU A 132 1.53 -2.68 -14.86
C LEU A 132 2.53 -3.24 -15.88
N CYS A 133 3.83 -3.10 -15.61
CA CYS A 133 4.85 -3.64 -16.49
C CYS A 133 4.99 -5.15 -16.32
N TYR A 134 5.15 -5.88 -17.42
CA TYR A 134 5.39 -7.32 -17.36
C TYR A 134 6.69 -7.68 -16.65
N GLU A 135 7.69 -6.82 -16.72
CA GLU A 135 8.96 -6.91 -15.99
C GLU A 135 8.74 -6.83 -14.48
N MET A 136 7.83 -5.97 -14.00
CA MET A 136 7.46 -5.92 -12.58
C MET A 136 6.85 -7.26 -12.15
N MET A 137 5.98 -7.84 -12.98
CA MET A 137 5.42 -9.16 -12.69
C MET A 137 6.47 -10.27 -12.66
N GLN A 138 7.49 -10.23 -13.52
CA GLN A 138 8.63 -11.17 -13.43
C GLN A 138 9.35 -11.04 -12.09
N VAL A 139 9.67 -9.82 -11.67
CA VAL A 139 10.34 -9.58 -10.38
C VAL A 139 9.47 -10.09 -9.22
N LEU A 140 8.16 -9.86 -9.24
CA LEU A 140 7.25 -10.37 -8.21
C LEU A 140 7.20 -11.90 -8.18
N TYR A 141 7.18 -12.56 -9.35
CA TYR A 141 7.20 -14.02 -9.42
C TYR A 141 8.52 -14.61 -8.90
N GLU A 142 9.65 -14.03 -9.30
CA GLU A 142 10.98 -14.45 -8.85
C GLU A 142 11.12 -14.32 -7.33
N GLN A 143 10.80 -13.15 -6.78
CA GLN A 143 10.89 -12.92 -5.34
C GLN A 143 9.89 -13.76 -4.55
N GLY A 144 8.69 -14.00 -5.08
CA GLY A 144 7.73 -14.92 -4.46
C GLY A 144 8.30 -16.34 -4.36
N ALA A 145 8.96 -16.82 -5.41
CA ALA A 145 9.61 -18.14 -5.41
C ALA A 145 10.82 -18.20 -4.46
N GLU A 146 11.62 -17.13 -4.40
CA GLU A 146 12.73 -17.01 -3.45
C GLU A 146 12.23 -17.04 -2.01
N LEU A 147 11.22 -16.23 -1.68
CA LEU A 147 10.62 -16.22 -0.35
C LEU A 147 10.05 -17.59 0.03
N ALA A 148 9.35 -18.25 -0.90
CA ALA A 148 8.73 -19.56 -0.68
C ALA A 148 9.73 -20.68 -0.37
N THR A 149 11.00 -20.50 -0.76
CA THR A 149 12.08 -21.46 -0.48
C THR A 149 13.02 -20.97 0.61
N SER A 150 12.83 -19.76 1.13
CA SER A 150 13.63 -19.20 2.20
C SER A 150 13.34 -19.88 3.55
N GLY A 151 14.36 -19.95 4.41
CA GLY A 151 14.20 -20.40 5.80
C GLY A 151 13.40 -19.43 6.68
N ASP A 152 13.13 -18.23 6.17
CA ASP A 152 12.52 -17.11 6.90
C ASP A 152 11.04 -16.94 6.58
N VAL A 153 10.41 -17.83 5.80
CA VAL A 153 8.99 -17.71 5.41
C VAL A 153 8.05 -17.48 6.60
N SER A 154 8.27 -18.17 7.72
CA SER A 154 7.48 -18.02 8.95
C SER A 154 7.61 -16.61 9.57
N SER A 155 8.78 -15.99 9.44
CA SER A 155 9.01 -14.61 9.90
C SER A 155 8.40 -13.57 8.96
N VAL A 156 7.95 -13.94 7.75
CA VAL A 156 7.37 -13.01 6.74
C VAL A 156 5.88 -13.22 6.48
N VAL A 157 5.35 -14.45 6.50
CA VAL A 157 3.90 -14.74 6.36
C VAL A 157 3.22 -15.11 7.68
N GLY A 158 4.01 -15.51 8.68
CA GLY A 158 3.55 -15.78 10.04
C GLY A 158 3.54 -17.29 10.29
N PRO A 159 3.68 -17.74 11.54
CA PRO A 159 3.84 -19.16 11.83
C PRO A 159 2.62 -19.98 11.39
N ASP A 160 1.42 -19.47 11.63
CA ASP A 160 0.18 -20.18 11.28
C ASP A 160 -0.02 -20.23 9.76
N ALA A 161 0.22 -19.12 9.05
CA ALA A 161 0.12 -19.06 7.60
C ALA A 161 1.20 -19.92 6.91
N ALA A 162 2.40 -20.02 7.50
CA ALA A 162 3.50 -20.83 6.96
C ALA A 162 3.34 -22.33 7.23
N ALA A 163 2.64 -22.73 8.30
CA ALA A 163 2.56 -24.14 8.70
C ALA A 163 1.77 -25.00 7.70
N ASP A 164 0.72 -24.44 7.09
CA ASP A 164 -0.22 -25.17 6.25
C ASP A 164 -0.07 -24.88 4.74
N ALA A 165 0.77 -23.92 4.36
CA ALA A 165 0.92 -23.47 2.98
C ALA A 165 2.03 -24.23 2.22
N SER A 166 1.76 -24.63 0.98
CA SER A 166 2.83 -25.12 0.10
C SER A 166 3.73 -23.96 -0.36
N PRO A 167 4.97 -24.22 -0.82
CA PRO A 167 5.81 -23.18 -1.41
C PRO A 167 5.12 -22.43 -2.56
N SER A 168 4.31 -23.13 -3.37
CA SER A 168 3.54 -22.50 -4.45
C SER A 168 2.45 -21.57 -3.91
N ASP A 169 1.87 -21.87 -2.75
CA ASP A 169 0.86 -21.00 -2.14
C ASP A 169 1.50 -19.73 -1.60
N ILE A 170 2.66 -19.85 -0.94
CA ILE A 170 3.44 -18.69 -0.46
C ILE A 170 3.87 -17.78 -1.62
N ALA A 171 4.42 -18.37 -2.69
CA ALA A 171 4.86 -17.60 -3.85
C ALA A 171 3.69 -16.84 -4.49
N GLN A 172 2.53 -17.49 -4.64
CA GLN A 172 1.33 -16.85 -5.16
C GLN A 172 0.81 -15.77 -4.21
N GLN A 173 0.80 -16.02 -2.89
CA GLN A 173 0.40 -15.03 -1.90
C GLN A 173 1.27 -13.78 -1.97
N TYR A 174 2.59 -13.94 -2.11
CA TYR A 174 3.51 -12.81 -2.27
C TYR A 174 3.18 -11.95 -3.49
N VAL A 175 2.97 -12.60 -4.64
CA VAL A 175 2.62 -11.91 -5.89
C VAL A 175 1.30 -11.15 -5.75
N TRP A 176 0.26 -11.81 -5.24
CA TRP A 176 -1.06 -11.19 -5.07
C TRP A 176 -1.05 -10.05 -4.06
N ALA A 177 -0.37 -10.22 -2.93
CA ALA A 177 -0.25 -9.18 -1.91
C ALA A 177 0.40 -7.91 -2.45
N ASN A 178 1.54 -8.04 -3.14
CA ASN A 178 2.26 -6.92 -3.73
C ASN A 178 1.48 -6.29 -4.88
N LEU A 179 0.89 -7.10 -5.76
CA LEU A 179 0.10 -6.59 -6.88
C LEU A 179 -1.12 -5.79 -6.42
N ARG A 180 -1.83 -6.24 -5.37
CA ARG A 180 -2.95 -5.50 -4.78
C ARG A 180 -2.50 -4.16 -4.22
N PHE A 181 -1.36 -4.13 -3.54
CA PHE A 181 -0.81 -2.88 -3.01
C PHE A 181 -0.43 -1.91 -4.12
N ILE A 182 0.37 -2.37 -5.10
CA ILE A 182 0.83 -1.57 -6.25
C ILE A 182 -0.35 -1.02 -7.03
N ALA A 183 -1.31 -1.87 -7.42
CA ALA A 183 -2.46 -1.41 -8.20
C ALA A 183 -3.31 -0.40 -7.41
N SER A 184 -3.48 -0.60 -6.10
CA SER A 184 -4.21 0.35 -5.26
C SER A 184 -3.46 1.67 -5.12
N HIS A 185 -2.13 1.63 -5.00
CA HIS A 185 -1.26 2.80 -4.94
C HIS A 185 -1.39 3.63 -6.24
N GLU A 186 -1.23 3.01 -7.41
CA GLU A 186 -1.39 3.71 -8.70
C GLU A 186 -2.83 4.20 -8.94
N THR A 187 -3.82 3.45 -8.45
CA THR A 187 -5.21 3.92 -8.49
C THR A 187 -5.39 5.16 -7.60
N GLY A 188 -4.69 5.26 -6.48
CA GLY A 188 -4.67 6.46 -5.65
C GLY A 188 -4.17 7.69 -6.40
N HIS A 189 -3.12 7.56 -7.22
CA HIS A 189 -2.67 8.63 -8.11
C HIS A 189 -3.74 9.04 -9.11
N ALA A 190 -4.39 8.05 -9.75
CA ALA A 190 -5.48 8.30 -10.69
C ALA A 190 -6.65 9.05 -10.04
N LEU A 191 -7.04 8.66 -8.83
CA LEU A 191 -8.14 9.31 -8.10
C LEU A 191 -7.78 10.74 -7.69
N ILE A 192 -6.54 10.99 -7.26
CA ILE A 192 -6.10 12.34 -6.91
C ILE A 192 -6.19 13.28 -8.11
N GLU A 193 -5.70 12.84 -9.27
CA GLU A 193 -5.70 13.67 -10.48
C GLU A 193 -7.11 13.85 -11.05
N LEU A 194 -7.85 12.75 -11.27
CA LEU A 194 -9.17 12.80 -11.90
C LEU A 194 -10.23 13.53 -11.06
N LEU A 195 -10.12 13.49 -9.74
CA LEU A 195 -11.06 14.15 -8.84
C LEU A 195 -10.54 15.48 -8.28
N ASP A 196 -9.35 15.92 -8.72
CA ASP A 196 -8.66 17.12 -8.22
C ASP A 196 -8.58 17.15 -6.68
N LEU A 197 -8.14 16.03 -6.08
CA LEU A 197 -8.08 15.89 -4.63
C LEU A 197 -6.85 16.63 -4.08
N PRO A 198 -7.02 17.47 -3.04
CA PRO A 198 -5.90 18.18 -2.45
C PRO A 198 -4.94 17.23 -1.69
N VAL A 199 -3.64 17.44 -1.91
CA VAL A 199 -2.56 16.77 -1.17
C VAL A 199 -1.63 17.82 -0.58
N THR A 200 -1.50 17.87 0.74
CA THR A 200 -0.68 18.88 1.44
C THR A 200 0.66 18.34 1.95
N GLY A 201 1.04 17.14 1.52
CA GLY A 201 2.27 16.43 1.90
C GLY A 201 2.87 15.70 0.70
N ARG A 202 3.62 14.61 0.96
CA ARG A 202 4.11 13.74 -0.12
C ARG A 202 2.96 12.94 -0.69
N GLN A 203 2.75 13.01 -2.00
CA GLN A 203 1.67 12.28 -2.67
C GLN A 203 1.86 10.77 -2.51
N GLU A 204 3.09 10.27 -2.65
CA GLU A 204 3.46 8.87 -2.44
C GLU A 204 3.00 8.32 -1.08
N ASP A 205 3.20 9.09 0.00
CA ASP A 205 2.76 8.69 1.34
C ASP A 205 1.22 8.70 1.44
N ALA A 206 0.55 9.62 0.74
CA ALA A 206 -0.91 9.68 0.72
C ALA A 206 -1.52 8.49 -0.04
N VAL A 207 -0.92 8.08 -1.17
CA VAL A 207 -1.40 6.92 -1.94
C VAL A 207 -1.02 5.59 -1.30
N ASP A 208 0.09 5.52 -0.54
CA ASP A 208 0.37 4.39 0.36
C ASP A 208 -0.72 4.25 1.44
N GLN A 209 -1.17 5.37 2.02
CA GLN A 209 -2.29 5.38 2.97
C GLN A 209 -3.58 4.90 2.33
N PHE A 210 -3.85 5.31 1.09
CA PHE A 210 -5.00 4.83 0.33
C PHE A 210 -4.93 3.33 0.11
N ALA A 211 -3.83 2.84 -0.47
CA ALA A 211 -3.60 1.43 -0.77
C ALA A 211 -3.77 0.56 0.47
N THR A 212 -3.17 0.97 1.59
CA THR A 212 -3.33 0.29 2.87
C THR A 212 -4.79 0.28 3.33
N SER A 213 -5.48 1.43 3.26
CA SER A 213 -6.86 1.56 3.73
C SER A 213 -7.84 0.70 2.92
N VAL A 214 -7.69 0.65 1.59
CA VAL A 214 -8.58 -0.16 0.74
C VAL A 214 -8.31 -1.65 0.93
N MET A 215 -7.05 -2.07 0.99
CA MET A 215 -6.70 -3.47 1.28
C MET A 215 -7.21 -3.93 2.65
N GLN A 216 -7.17 -3.05 3.67
CA GLN A 216 -7.70 -3.36 5.00
C GLN A 216 -9.22 -3.49 5.03
N ARG A 217 -9.93 -2.54 4.39
CA ARG A 217 -11.39 -2.41 4.52
C ARG A 217 -12.16 -3.35 3.63
N ILE A 218 -11.61 -3.64 2.45
CA ILE A 218 -12.27 -4.44 1.45
C ILE A 218 -11.85 -5.89 1.64
N GLY A 219 -10.54 -6.15 1.69
CA GLY A 219 -10.02 -7.52 1.69
C GLY A 219 -10.58 -8.32 0.50
N GLY A 220 -10.18 -9.58 0.35
CA GLY A 220 -11.05 -10.53 -0.34
C GLY A 220 -12.31 -10.74 0.51
N GLU A 221 -13.47 -11.01 -0.12
CA GLU A 221 -14.76 -11.23 0.58
C GLU A 221 -14.70 -12.25 1.76
N HIS A 222 -13.64 -13.07 1.81
CA HIS A 222 -13.44 -14.15 2.76
C HIS A 222 -12.07 -14.08 3.47
N GLU A 223 -11.35 -12.95 3.41
CA GLU A 223 -10.05 -12.82 4.09
C GLU A 223 -10.21 -12.58 5.59
N SER A 224 -9.55 -13.41 6.40
CA SER A 224 -9.47 -13.21 7.84
C SER A 224 -8.61 -11.98 8.19
N PRO A 225 -8.78 -11.40 9.38
CA PRO A 225 -7.82 -10.47 9.97
C PRO A 225 -6.34 -10.79 9.76
N GLU A 226 -5.97 -12.02 10.05
CA GLU A 226 -4.60 -12.50 9.98
C GLU A 226 -4.11 -12.55 8.54
N GLN A 227 -4.99 -12.91 7.59
CA GLN A 227 -4.67 -12.94 6.16
C GLN A 227 -4.46 -11.52 5.60
N VAL A 228 -5.30 -10.56 5.97
CA VAL A 228 -5.10 -9.13 5.62
C VAL A 228 -3.76 -8.63 6.15
N ALA A 229 -3.44 -8.93 7.41
CA ALA A 229 -2.17 -8.55 8.02
C ALA A 229 -0.96 -9.21 7.34
N ALA A 230 -1.08 -10.49 6.99
CA ALA A 230 -0.04 -11.23 6.28
C ALA A 230 0.20 -10.63 4.88
N ASN A 231 -0.85 -10.32 4.13
CA ASN A 231 -0.73 -9.71 2.80
C ASN A 231 -0.09 -8.33 2.86
N LEU A 232 -0.53 -7.46 3.77
CA LEU A 232 0.08 -6.14 3.91
C LEU A 232 1.54 -6.22 4.39
N ARG A 233 1.88 -7.22 5.20
CA ARG A 233 3.28 -7.45 5.56
C ARG A 233 4.11 -7.97 4.38
N LEU A 234 3.56 -8.80 3.50
CA LEU A 234 4.23 -9.19 2.27
C LEU A 234 4.50 -7.98 1.36
N ALA A 235 3.53 -7.05 1.27
CA ALA A 235 3.73 -5.77 0.60
C ALA A 235 4.78 -4.90 1.30
N GLY A 236 4.80 -4.87 2.64
CA GLY A 236 5.85 -4.18 3.41
C GLY A 236 7.23 -4.79 3.21
N HIS A 237 7.32 -6.13 3.12
CA HIS A 237 8.58 -6.84 2.93
C HIS A 237 9.27 -6.45 1.63
N TRP A 238 8.53 -6.09 0.58
CA TRP A 238 9.10 -5.49 -0.63
C TRP A 238 9.92 -4.23 -0.34
N PHE A 239 9.40 -3.33 0.51
CA PHE A 239 10.12 -2.11 0.90
C PHE A 239 11.35 -2.41 1.76
N LEU A 240 11.28 -3.44 2.61
CA LEU A 240 12.40 -3.87 3.44
C LEU A 240 13.50 -4.53 2.60
N ALA A 241 13.13 -5.41 1.68
CA ALA A 241 14.07 -6.13 0.80
C ALA A 241 14.82 -5.18 -0.14
N ARG A 242 14.22 -4.03 -0.48
CA ARG A 242 14.80 -3.00 -1.34
C ARG A 242 15.36 -1.80 -0.58
N ALA A 243 15.37 -1.87 0.76
CA ALA A 243 15.91 -0.79 1.57
C ALA A 243 17.44 -0.74 1.42
N ASP A 244 17.93 0.35 0.83
CA ASP A 244 19.35 0.66 0.85
C ASP A 244 19.76 1.11 2.27
N THR A 245 20.99 0.81 2.67
CA THR A 245 21.60 1.31 3.91
C THR A 245 22.71 2.34 3.64
N GLY A 246 23.11 2.50 2.38
CA GLY A 246 24.08 3.49 1.88
C GLY A 246 23.42 4.55 1.01
N PHE A 247 22.53 5.36 1.60
CA PHE A 247 21.76 6.34 0.84
C PHE A 247 22.62 7.40 0.13
N SER A 248 22.42 7.53 -1.18
CA SER A 248 22.90 8.68 -1.98
C SER A 248 22.09 9.94 -1.67
N LEU A 249 22.59 11.12 -2.08
CA LEU A 249 21.80 12.36 -2.00
C LEU A 249 20.51 12.26 -2.82
N ASP A 250 20.53 11.55 -3.95
CA ASP A 250 19.36 11.33 -4.80
C ASP A 250 18.28 10.53 -4.07
N ALA A 251 18.65 9.54 -3.27
CA ALA A 251 17.69 8.77 -2.46
C ALA A 251 16.95 9.64 -1.43
N TYR A 252 17.57 10.72 -0.94
CA TYR A 252 16.89 11.68 -0.07
C TYR A 252 16.06 12.73 -0.84
N ALA A 253 16.36 12.94 -2.13
CA ALA A 253 15.65 13.87 -3.01
C ALA A 253 14.47 13.22 -3.77
N ASP A 254 14.38 11.89 -3.75
CA ASP A 254 13.30 11.11 -4.35
C ASP A 254 11.91 11.58 -3.87
N THR A 255 10.86 11.29 -4.64
CA THR A 255 9.46 11.61 -4.29
C THR A 255 8.85 10.59 -3.32
N HIS A 256 9.38 9.37 -3.29
CA HIS A 256 9.04 8.35 -2.32
C HIS A 256 9.79 8.53 -1.02
N SER A 257 9.14 8.19 0.09
CA SER A 257 9.85 8.03 1.36
C SER A 257 10.83 6.86 1.27
N LEU A 258 11.89 6.86 2.10
CA LEU A 258 12.87 5.77 2.12
C LEU A 258 12.19 4.43 2.40
N GLY A 259 12.71 3.33 1.84
CA GLY A 259 12.08 2.00 1.96
C GLY A 259 11.75 1.61 3.41
N LEU A 260 12.67 1.82 4.36
CA LEU A 260 12.40 1.56 5.78
C LEU A 260 11.33 2.49 6.39
N GLN A 261 11.23 3.73 5.92
CA GLN A 261 10.17 4.65 6.35
C GLN A 261 8.82 4.19 5.84
N ARG A 262 8.71 3.80 4.55
CA ARG A 262 7.49 3.23 3.97
C ARG A 262 7.08 1.95 4.70
N TYR A 263 8.03 1.06 4.98
CA TYR A 263 7.79 -0.14 5.79
C TYR A 263 7.16 0.20 7.15
N PHE A 264 7.80 1.04 7.97
CA PHE A 264 7.26 1.36 9.29
C PHE A 264 5.96 2.17 9.24
N ASN A 265 5.76 3.00 8.22
CA ASN A 265 4.50 3.70 7.99
C ASN A 265 3.37 2.72 7.67
N LEU A 266 3.63 1.72 6.81
CA LEU A 266 2.67 0.67 6.48
C LEU A 266 2.27 -0.16 7.71
N GLN A 267 3.26 -0.62 8.48
CA GLN A 267 3.01 -1.37 9.72
C GLN A 267 2.22 -0.53 10.74
N CYS A 268 2.48 0.79 10.80
CA CYS A 268 1.75 1.71 11.66
C CYS A 268 0.30 1.92 11.21
N LEU A 269 0.05 2.13 9.92
CA LEU A 269 -1.30 2.26 9.37
C LEU A 269 -2.14 0.99 9.58
N LEU A 270 -1.51 -0.18 9.43
CA LEU A 270 -2.13 -1.47 9.69
C LEU A 270 -2.45 -1.64 11.18
N TYR A 271 -1.44 -1.56 12.05
CA TYR A 271 -1.65 -1.71 13.49
C TYR A 271 -2.66 -0.69 14.04
N GLY A 272 -2.56 0.57 13.60
CA GLY A 272 -3.42 1.65 14.07
C GLY A 272 -4.89 1.51 13.67
N SER A 273 -5.18 0.80 12.58
CA SER A 273 -6.56 0.60 12.13
C SER A 273 -7.40 -0.22 13.11
N ASP A 274 -6.77 -1.21 13.74
CA ASP A 274 -7.38 -2.08 14.75
C ASP A 274 -6.27 -2.73 15.61
N PRO A 275 -5.83 -2.06 16.71
CA PRO A 275 -4.72 -2.53 17.53
C PRO A 275 -4.94 -3.90 18.19
N GLU A 276 -6.20 -4.26 18.46
CA GLU A 276 -6.54 -5.56 19.05
C GLU A 276 -6.38 -6.66 17.99
N ARG A 277 -6.99 -6.44 16.82
CA ARG A 277 -6.90 -7.35 15.67
C ARG A 277 -5.48 -7.55 15.16
N PHE A 278 -4.64 -6.52 15.24
CA PHE A 278 -3.29 -6.53 14.68
C PHE A 278 -2.17 -6.50 15.75
N ALA A 279 -2.47 -6.90 16.99
CA ALA A 279 -1.50 -6.91 18.09
C ALA A 279 -0.20 -7.68 17.78
N GLY A 280 -0.27 -8.70 16.91
CA GLY A 280 0.87 -9.51 16.48
C GLY A 280 2.00 -8.71 15.81
N ILE A 281 1.71 -7.57 15.19
CA ILE A 281 2.71 -6.70 14.55
C ILE A 281 3.71 -6.18 15.58
N VAL A 282 3.23 -5.73 16.74
CA VAL A 282 4.09 -5.25 17.82
C VAL A 282 4.74 -6.43 18.54
N ALA A 283 3.98 -7.49 18.83
CA ALA A 283 4.47 -8.65 19.57
C ALA A 283 5.65 -9.37 18.89
N ARG A 284 5.71 -9.35 17.55
CA ARG A 284 6.80 -9.95 16.76
C ARG A 284 7.97 -9.00 16.49
N GLY A 285 7.84 -7.72 16.83
CA GLY A 285 8.89 -6.71 16.59
C GLY A 285 8.83 -6.04 15.22
N ASP A 286 7.78 -6.26 14.43
CA ASP A 286 7.60 -5.61 13.12
C ASP A 286 7.37 -4.09 13.26
N LEU A 287 6.87 -3.66 14.43
CA LEU A 287 6.64 -2.26 14.79
C LEU A 287 7.10 -1.99 16.23
N PRO A 288 8.01 -1.04 16.47
CA PRO A 288 8.41 -0.68 17.83
C PRO A 288 7.23 -0.17 18.66
N GLU A 289 7.10 -0.61 19.92
CA GLU A 289 6.06 -0.15 20.85
C GLU A 289 6.00 1.38 20.94
N SER A 290 7.15 2.05 20.85
CA SER A 290 7.23 3.51 20.89
C SER A 290 6.51 4.17 19.71
N ARG A 291 6.58 3.58 18.51
CA ARG A 291 5.89 4.02 17.29
C ARG A 291 4.41 3.66 17.34
N ALA A 292 4.10 2.43 17.78
CA ALA A 292 2.75 1.88 17.88
C ALA A 292 1.77 2.78 18.66
N ARG A 293 2.24 3.47 19.69
CA ARG A 293 1.44 4.40 20.51
C ARG A 293 0.71 5.50 19.74
N TYR A 294 1.25 5.94 18.60
CA TYR A 294 0.68 7.03 17.79
C TYR A 294 -0.14 6.53 16.60
N CYS A 295 0.01 5.25 16.27
CA CYS A 295 -0.54 4.65 15.07
C CYS A 295 -2.07 4.70 14.98
N PRO A 296 -2.86 4.50 16.06
CA PRO A 296 -4.31 4.63 15.97
C PRO A 296 -4.78 6.00 15.47
N ALA A 297 -4.15 7.07 15.95
CA ALA A 297 -4.48 8.44 15.53
C ALA A 297 -3.99 8.72 14.09
N GLU A 298 -2.91 8.10 13.64
CA GLU A 298 -2.41 8.24 12.27
C GLU A 298 -3.28 7.48 11.26
N ALA A 299 -3.57 6.22 11.54
CA ALA A 299 -4.46 5.40 10.72
C ALA A 299 -5.84 6.05 10.62
N GLY A 300 -6.44 6.45 11.76
CA GLY A 300 -7.73 7.13 11.78
C GLY A 300 -7.77 8.37 10.88
N ARG A 301 -6.79 9.28 11.04
CA ARG A 301 -6.72 10.51 10.21
C ARG A 301 -6.57 10.23 8.73
N ALA A 302 -5.66 9.33 8.35
CA ALA A 302 -5.43 8.97 6.96
C ALA A 302 -6.72 8.42 6.32
N SER A 303 -7.37 7.51 7.05
CA SER A 303 -8.57 6.83 6.61
C SER A 303 -9.79 7.76 6.48
N GLU A 304 -9.98 8.65 7.46
CA GLU A 304 -11.03 9.67 7.45
C GLU A 304 -10.80 10.73 6.36
N ALA A 305 -9.55 11.11 6.12
CA ALA A 305 -9.20 12.05 5.06
C ALA A 305 -9.59 11.50 3.68
N TRP A 306 -9.15 10.28 3.35
CA TRP A 306 -9.52 9.63 2.10
C TRP A 306 -11.03 9.44 1.94
N MET A 307 -11.72 9.01 3.00
CA MET A 307 -13.19 8.89 2.98
C MET A 307 -13.86 10.25 2.73
N ARG A 308 -13.41 11.31 3.42
CA ARG A 308 -13.95 12.67 3.25
C ARG A 308 -13.75 13.19 1.83
N LEU A 309 -12.60 12.89 1.23
CA LEU A 309 -12.25 13.28 -0.14
C LEU A 309 -13.06 12.51 -1.18
N LEU A 310 -13.29 11.21 -0.99
CA LEU A 310 -13.98 10.37 -1.99
C LEU A 310 -15.51 10.43 -1.88
N ARG A 311 -16.07 10.65 -0.68
CA ARG A 311 -17.53 10.64 -0.44
C ARG A 311 -18.34 11.54 -1.39
N PRO A 312 -17.92 12.78 -1.72
CA PRO A 312 -18.65 13.62 -2.67
C PRO A 312 -18.76 13.04 -4.08
N HIS A 313 -17.91 12.07 -4.41
CA HIS A 313 -17.82 11.45 -5.73
C HIS A 313 -18.46 10.07 -5.79
N LEU A 314 -19.13 9.59 -4.73
CA LEU A 314 -19.82 8.29 -4.79
C LEU A 314 -20.92 8.31 -5.87
N ALA A 315 -21.01 7.21 -6.64
CA ALA A 315 -22.09 7.01 -7.60
C ALA A 315 -23.45 7.10 -6.90
N PRO A 316 -24.51 7.62 -7.55
CA PRO A 316 -25.82 7.80 -6.91
C PRO A 316 -26.37 6.55 -6.22
N ARG A 317 -26.11 5.36 -6.77
CA ARG A 317 -26.49 4.06 -6.17
C ARG A 317 -25.82 3.76 -4.82
N TYR A 318 -24.70 4.42 -4.53
CA TYR A 318 -23.94 4.32 -3.28
C TYR A 318 -23.95 5.63 -2.48
N ALA A 319 -24.61 6.68 -2.99
CA ALA A 319 -24.73 7.95 -2.29
C ALA A 319 -25.60 7.73 -1.05
N MET A 320 -24.94 7.70 0.10
CA MET A 320 -25.60 7.65 1.40
C MET A 320 -25.80 9.08 1.90
N THR A 321 -26.95 9.35 2.49
CA THR A 321 -27.13 10.53 3.33
C THR A 321 -26.12 10.50 4.49
N GLU A 322 -25.79 11.67 5.06
CA GLU A 322 -24.87 11.76 6.19
C GLU A 322 -25.33 10.90 7.39
N ALA A 323 -26.65 10.74 7.56
CA ALA A 323 -27.25 9.88 8.57
C ALA A 323 -27.01 8.37 8.28
N GLU A 324 -27.16 7.95 7.03
CA GLU A 324 -26.91 6.57 6.59
C GLU A 324 -25.41 6.21 6.67
N ALA A 325 -24.53 7.13 6.28
CA ALA A 325 -23.08 6.95 6.42
C ALA A 325 -22.66 6.86 7.90
N ALA A 326 -23.24 7.69 8.77
CA ALA A 326 -22.98 7.65 10.21
C ALA A 326 -23.49 6.35 10.86
N GLU A 327 -24.61 5.81 10.40
CA GLU A 327 -25.15 4.53 10.86
C GLU A 327 -24.32 3.34 10.38
N TRP A 328 -23.91 3.35 9.11
CA TRP A 328 -23.01 2.35 8.55
C TRP A 328 -21.66 2.29 9.28
N MET A 329 -21.10 3.45 9.63
CA MET A 329 -19.87 3.55 10.43
C MET A 329 -20.04 3.01 11.86
N ARG A 330 -21.20 3.20 12.50
CA ARG A 330 -21.50 2.62 13.81
C ARG A 330 -21.57 1.10 13.76
N GLN A 331 -22.27 0.54 12.78
CA GLN A 331 -22.48 -0.90 12.64
C GLN A 331 -21.19 -1.68 12.33
N ARG A 332 -20.19 -1.05 11.71
CA ARG A 332 -18.87 -1.66 11.49
C ARG A 332 -17.90 -1.49 12.66
N GLY A 333 -18.19 -0.59 13.60
CA GLY A 333 -17.40 -0.38 14.82
C GLY A 333 -17.89 -1.18 16.02
N GLU A 334 -19.07 -1.80 15.95
CA GLU A 334 -19.59 -2.66 17.01
C GLU A 334 -19.11 -4.11 16.82
N PRO A 335 -18.51 -4.74 17.85
CA PRO A 335 -18.24 -6.17 17.82
C PRO A 335 -19.56 -6.92 17.62
N ALA A 336 -19.55 -7.94 16.77
CA ALA A 336 -20.73 -8.75 16.46
C ALA A 336 -21.46 -9.16 17.76
N PRO A 337 -22.80 -9.02 17.83
CA PRO A 337 -23.53 -9.38 19.03
C PRO A 337 -23.28 -10.86 19.35
N THR A 338 -22.78 -11.11 20.56
CA THR A 338 -22.62 -12.46 21.09
C THR A 338 -23.99 -13.13 21.09
N ALA A 339 -24.13 -14.20 20.30
CA ALA A 339 -25.35 -14.98 20.27
C ALA A 339 -25.70 -15.43 21.70
N MET A 340 -26.83 -14.97 22.22
CA MET A 340 -27.34 -15.45 23.50
C MET A 340 -27.60 -16.96 23.39
N PRO A 341 -27.19 -17.78 24.38
CA PRO A 341 -27.54 -19.19 24.38
C PRO A 341 -29.06 -19.33 24.52
N ALA A 342 -29.66 -20.10 23.62
CA ALA A 342 -31.06 -20.45 23.69
C ALA A 342 -31.35 -21.13 25.04
N GLN A 343 -32.17 -20.49 25.86
CA GLN A 343 -32.73 -21.11 27.05
C GLN A 343 -33.62 -22.28 26.61
N ARG A 344 -33.30 -23.47 27.11
CA ARG A 344 -34.24 -24.58 27.25
C ARG A 344 -34.33 -24.98 28.70
#